data_AF-A0A496QPC9-F1
#
_entry.id   AF-A0A496QPC9-F1
#
_cell.length_a   1.000
_cell.length_b   1.000
_cell.length_c   1.000
_cell.angle_alpha   90.00
_cell.angle_beta   90.00
_cell.angle_gamma   90.00
#
_symmetry.space_group_name_H-M   'P 1'
#
loop_
_entity.id
_entity.type
_entity.pdbx_description
1 polymer ?
#
loop_
_entity_poly.entity_id
_entity_poly.type
_entity_poly.pdbx_seq_one_letter_code
_entity_poly.pdbx_strand_id
1 'polypeptide(L)'
;MEEEKGKSGETEHSRTGFNLGDIPLEGESSTSQFGRKVPDITGMDEKSAREYLLALLTTIKETKVKRRQLEKDEETWNRRVKLAEEKGEVGLKAQAELKVDQIHADIEQLVAEEEALLSELETVKRQLRIIKAQPEYTEDADLLLAQLEMAAGKVDETEEKFKQEEAEIALERLKKEMGLSDSE
;
A
#
# COMPACT_ATOMS: atom_id res chain seq x y z
N MET A 1 -41.14 46.91 -47.70
CA MET A 1 -40.06 47.87 -47.45
C MET A 1 -39.01 47.13 -46.66
N GLU A 2 -37.82 47.02 -47.27
CA GLU A 2 -36.48 46.76 -46.70
C GLU A 2 -36.29 45.40 -46.00
N GLU A 3 -35.50 44.44 -46.52
CA GLU A 3 -34.02 44.43 -46.63
C GLU A 3 -33.36 44.78 -45.27
N GLU A 4 -32.37 44.07 -44.72
CA GLU A 4 -31.38 43.19 -45.30
C GLU A 4 -30.67 42.35 -44.22
N LYS A 5 -29.81 41.46 -44.70
CA LYS A 5 -29.02 40.46 -44.00
C LYS A 5 -27.93 41.06 -43.10
N GLY A 6 -27.50 40.27 -42.13
CA GLY A 6 -26.12 39.78 -42.17
C GLY A 6 -25.12 40.27 -41.11
N LYS A 7 -24.57 39.26 -40.42
CA LYS A 7 -23.14 38.89 -40.45
C LYS A 7 -22.25 39.35 -39.29
N SER A 8 -21.61 38.31 -38.71
CA SER A 8 -20.25 38.23 -38.11
C SER A 8 -19.92 39.18 -36.97
N GLY A 9 -19.39 38.75 -35.83
CA GLY A 9 -18.35 37.75 -35.66
C GLY A 9 -17.23 38.40 -34.84
N GLU A 10 -16.50 37.59 -34.08
CA GLU A 10 -15.19 37.91 -33.46
C GLU A 10 -15.23 38.85 -32.24
N THR A 11 -14.44 38.71 -31.18
CA THR A 11 -13.63 37.65 -30.57
C THR A 11 -13.25 38.23 -29.20
N GLU A 12 -13.15 37.36 -28.19
CA GLU A 12 -12.21 37.37 -27.05
C GLU A 12 -12.01 38.67 -26.23
N HIS A 13 -12.01 38.57 -24.90
CA HIS A 13 -10.81 38.83 -24.10
C HIS A 13 -11.04 38.35 -22.66
N SER A 14 -10.12 37.49 -22.25
CA SER A 14 -9.97 36.85 -20.96
C SER A 14 -10.08 37.79 -19.77
N ARG A 15 -10.79 37.34 -18.73
CA ARG A 15 -10.47 37.72 -17.34
C ARG A 15 -10.81 36.59 -16.39
N THR A 16 -10.06 35.49 -16.53
CA THR A 16 -9.91 34.50 -15.46
C THR A 16 -9.18 35.17 -14.29
N GLY A 17 -9.97 35.71 -13.35
CA GLY A 17 -9.50 36.07 -12.03
C GLY A 17 -9.18 34.79 -11.26
N PHE A 18 -7.89 34.56 -11.10
CA PHE A 18 -7.29 33.55 -10.22
C PHE A 18 -7.75 33.82 -8.78
N ASN A 19 -8.60 32.95 -8.21
CA ASN A 19 -8.97 33.00 -6.81
C ASN A 19 -8.17 31.94 -6.06
N LEU A 20 -6.98 32.33 -5.61
CA LEU A 20 -6.00 31.50 -4.90
C LEU A 20 -6.33 31.47 -3.40
N GLY A 21 -7.51 30.95 -3.05
CA GLY A 21 -8.12 31.16 -1.73
C GLY A 21 -8.58 29.92 -0.96
N ASP A 22 -8.66 28.73 -1.56
CA ASP A 22 -9.07 27.52 -0.85
C ASP A 22 -8.24 26.33 -1.37
N ILE A 23 -7.12 26.05 -0.70
CA ILE A 23 -6.40 24.77 -0.81
C ILE A 23 -6.72 24.01 0.48
N PRO A 24 -7.61 23.01 0.45
CA PRO A 24 -7.68 22.03 1.51
C PRO A 24 -6.41 21.18 1.45
N LEU A 25 -5.51 21.40 2.41
CA LEU A 25 -4.37 20.53 2.69
C LEU A 25 -4.86 19.30 3.45
N GLU A 26 -5.50 18.34 2.78
CA GLU A 26 -5.64 16.98 3.31
C GLU A 26 -5.34 15.96 2.20
N GLY A 27 -4.53 14.96 2.55
CA GLY A 27 -3.81 14.09 1.63
C GLY A 27 -4.70 13.44 0.57
N GLU A 28 -4.61 13.94 -0.66
CA GLU A 28 -5.19 13.31 -1.82
C GLU A 28 -4.39 12.06 -2.14
N SER A 29 -4.89 10.93 -1.62
CA SER A 29 -4.58 9.61 -2.13
C SER A 29 -4.96 9.63 -3.62
N SER A 30 -3.95 9.63 -4.48
CA SER A 30 -4.10 9.65 -5.93
C SER A 30 -5.11 8.57 -6.36
N THR A 31 -6.33 9.01 -6.66
CA THR A 31 -7.46 8.16 -7.00
C THR A 31 -7.51 8.06 -8.51
N SER A 32 -6.81 7.06 -9.05
CA SER A 32 -7.11 6.56 -10.40
C SER A 32 -8.56 6.04 -10.40
N GLN A 33 -9.27 6.13 -11.52
CA GLN A 33 -10.69 5.73 -11.68
C GLN A 33 -11.02 4.29 -11.20
N PHE A 34 -10.01 3.47 -10.88
CA PHE A 34 -10.15 2.13 -10.32
C PHE A 34 -10.12 2.05 -8.79
N GLY A 35 -9.89 3.17 -8.07
CA GLY A 35 -10.30 3.38 -6.67
C GLY A 35 -9.82 2.39 -5.60
N ARG A 36 -8.94 1.44 -5.92
CA ARG A 36 -8.42 0.49 -4.93
C ARG A 36 -7.34 1.18 -4.11
N LYS A 37 -7.67 1.46 -2.85
CA LYS A 37 -6.64 1.76 -1.85
C LYS A 37 -5.74 0.53 -1.75
N VAL A 38 -4.44 0.72 -1.96
CA VAL A 38 -3.46 -0.35 -1.76
C VAL A 38 -3.54 -0.78 -0.29
N PRO A 39 -3.81 -2.06 0.00
CA PRO A 39 -3.85 -2.54 1.38
C PRO A 39 -2.51 -2.35 2.07
N ASP A 40 -2.53 -1.92 3.33
CA ASP A 40 -1.34 -1.89 4.15
C ASP A 40 -1.08 -3.27 4.75
N ILE A 41 -0.04 -3.95 4.26
CA ILE A 41 0.35 -5.28 4.76
C ILE A 41 1.40 -5.22 5.86
N THR A 42 1.83 -4.04 6.32
CA THR A 42 2.92 -3.91 7.31
C THR A 42 2.61 -4.52 8.67
N GLY A 43 1.34 -4.70 9.02
CA GLY A 43 0.89 -5.39 10.22
C GLY A 43 0.73 -6.91 10.08
N MET A 44 1.06 -7.50 8.93
CA MET A 44 0.97 -8.94 8.69
C MET A 44 2.29 -9.63 9.01
N ASP A 45 2.23 -10.90 9.43
CA ASP A 45 3.40 -11.77 9.47
C ASP A 45 3.93 -12.05 8.05
N GLU A 46 5.20 -12.44 7.96
CA GLU A 46 5.85 -12.64 6.66
C GLU A 46 5.13 -13.66 5.77
N LYS A 47 4.60 -14.74 6.36
CA LYS A 47 3.93 -15.79 5.60
C LYS A 47 2.64 -15.27 4.98
N SER A 48 1.80 -14.60 5.78
CA SER A 48 0.55 -13.98 5.27
C SER A 48 0.83 -12.92 4.20
N ALA A 49 1.86 -12.09 4.39
CA ALA A 49 2.25 -11.09 3.40
C ALA A 49 2.70 -11.73 2.06
N ARG A 50 3.41 -12.86 2.10
CA ARG A 50 3.81 -13.63 0.91
C ARG A 50 2.61 -14.29 0.23
N GLU A 51 1.65 -14.82 0.99
CA GLU A 51 0.42 -15.41 0.46
C GLU A 51 -0.42 -14.36 -0.27
N TYR A 52 -0.56 -13.17 0.31
CA TYR A 52 -1.24 -12.05 -0.33
C TYR A 52 -0.53 -11.62 -1.63
N LEU A 53 0.80 -11.54 -1.63
CA LEU A 53 1.58 -11.26 -2.84
C LEU A 53 1.34 -12.30 -3.94
N LEU A 54 1.24 -13.58 -3.58
CA LEU A 54 0.96 -14.66 -4.52
C LEU A 54 -0.46 -14.55 -5.11
N ALA A 55 -1.45 -14.21 -4.28
CA ALA A 55 -2.81 -13.97 -4.73
C ALA A 55 -2.85 -12.82 -5.74
N LEU A 56 -2.19 -11.69 -5.43
CA LEU A 56 -2.09 -10.54 -6.33
C LEU A 56 -1.44 -10.89 -7.67
N LEU A 57 -0.32 -11.63 -7.64
CA LEU A 57 0.35 -12.12 -8.86
C LEU A 57 -0.54 -13.04 -9.69
N THR A 58 -1.38 -13.84 -9.04
CA THR A 58 -2.33 -14.74 -9.70
C THR A 58 -3.42 -13.91 -10.40
N THR A 59 -4.00 -12.93 -9.71
CA THR A 59 -4.98 -12.01 -10.29
C THR A 59 -4.41 -11.27 -11.50
N ILE A 60 -3.18 -10.74 -11.42
CA ILE A 60 -2.51 -10.09 -12.56
C ILE A 60 -2.40 -11.04 -13.77
N LYS A 61 -2.04 -12.30 -13.54
CA LYS A 61 -1.94 -13.29 -14.62
C LYS A 61 -3.30 -13.61 -15.22
N GLU A 62 -4.32 -13.77 -14.40
CA GLU A 62 -5.68 -14.03 -14.85
C GLU A 62 -6.22 -12.87 -15.70
N THR A 63 -6.04 -11.62 -15.25
CA THR A 63 -6.42 -10.42 -16.01
C THR A 63 -5.70 -10.37 -17.36
N LYS A 64 -4.40 -10.68 -17.40
CA LYS A 64 -3.63 -10.79 -18.65
C LYS A 64 -4.14 -11.86 -19.59
N VAL A 65 -4.53 -13.01 -19.07
CA VAL A 65 -5.10 -14.10 -19.88
C VAL A 65 -6.45 -13.66 -20.46
N LYS A 66 -7.31 -13.04 -19.65
CA LYS A 66 -8.61 -12.51 -20.09
C LYS A 66 -8.44 -11.46 -21.19
N ARG A 67 -7.54 -10.49 -21.00
CA ARG A 67 -7.25 -9.48 -22.02
C ARG A 67 -6.78 -10.09 -23.33
N ARG A 68 -5.82 -11.02 -23.28
CA ARG A 68 -5.34 -11.72 -24.49
C ARG A 68 -6.43 -12.51 -25.20
N GLN A 69 -7.41 -13.02 -24.46
CA GLN A 69 -8.56 -13.69 -25.06
C GLN A 69 -9.45 -12.69 -25.79
N LEU A 70 -9.77 -11.55 -25.15
CA LEU A 70 -10.53 -10.48 -25.79
C LEU A 70 -9.83 -9.89 -27.01
N GLU A 71 -8.51 -9.72 -26.99
CA GLU A 71 -7.73 -9.25 -28.15
C GLU A 71 -7.87 -10.21 -29.35
N LYS A 72 -7.91 -11.52 -29.12
CA LYS A 72 -8.15 -12.51 -30.19
C LYS A 72 -9.59 -12.47 -30.69
N ASP A 73 -10.53 -12.25 -29.79
CA ASP A 73 -11.95 -12.13 -30.14
C ASP A 73 -12.17 -10.85 -30.96
N GLU A 74 -11.57 -9.73 -30.57
CA GLU A 74 -11.55 -8.46 -31.30
C GLU A 74 -10.99 -8.64 -32.72
N GLU A 75 -9.86 -9.36 -32.87
CA GLU A 75 -9.29 -9.67 -34.18
C GLU A 75 -10.27 -10.48 -35.04
N THR A 76 -10.95 -11.45 -34.44
CA THR A 76 -11.95 -12.28 -35.12
C THR A 76 -13.14 -11.45 -35.58
N TRP A 77 -13.65 -10.54 -34.74
CA TRP A 77 -14.76 -9.65 -35.08
C TRP A 77 -14.36 -8.61 -36.14
N ASN A 78 -13.15 -8.07 -36.08
CA ASN A 78 -12.61 -7.20 -37.11
C ASN A 78 -12.53 -7.89 -38.48
N ARG A 79 -12.17 -9.19 -38.53
CA ARG A 79 -12.23 -9.96 -39.79
C ARG A 79 -13.67 -10.14 -40.27
N ARG A 80 -14.65 -10.26 -39.38
CA ARG A 80 -16.08 -10.35 -39.74
C ARG A 80 -16.61 -9.02 -40.29
N VAL A 81 -16.20 -7.89 -39.73
CA VAL A 81 -16.52 -6.54 -40.25
C VAL A 81 -16.05 -6.43 -41.71
N LYS A 82 -14.78 -6.76 -41.97
CA LYS A 82 -14.20 -6.74 -43.33
C LYS A 82 -14.96 -7.66 -44.29
N LEU A 83 -15.30 -8.88 -43.86
CA LEU A 83 -16.05 -9.81 -44.69
C LEU A 83 -17.48 -9.32 -45.01
N ALA A 84 -18.16 -8.67 -44.05
CA ALA A 84 -19.47 -8.09 -44.26
C ALA A 84 -19.41 -6.89 -45.23
N GLU A 85 -18.36 -6.08 -45.12
CA GLU A 85 -18.08 -4.99 -46.03
C GLU A 85 -17.83 -5.48 -47.46
N GLU A 86 -16.99 -6.50 -47.65
CA GLU A 86 -16.71 -7.11 -48.96
C GLU A 86 -17.98 -7.69 -49.61
N LYS A 87 -18.92 -8.18 -48.81
CA LYS A 87 -20.19 -8.74 -49.29
C LYS A 87 -21.31 -7.69 -49.44
N GLY A 88 -21.06 -6.44 -49.08
CA GLY A 88 -22.08 -5.38 -49.12
C GLY A 88 -23.21 -5.53 -48.09
N GLU A 89 -23.01 -6.36 -47.06
CA GLU A 89 -24.01 -6.66 -46.03
C GLU A 89 -23.94 -5.62 -44.90
N VAL A 90 -24.47 -4.42 -45.18
CA VAL A 90 -24.36 -3.23 -44.30
C VAL A 90 -24.90 -3.48 -42.88
N GLY A 91 -26.00 -4.25 -42.75
CA GLY A 91 -26.58 -4.57 -41.44
C GLY A 91 -25.66 -5.45 -40.58
N LEU A 92 -25.01 -6.44 -41.18
CA LEU A 92 -24.06 -7.32 -40.49
C LEU A 92 -22.77 -6.57 -40.13
N LYS A 93 -22.32 -5.67 -41.01
CA LYS A 93 -21.17 -4.79 -40.75
C LYS A 93 -21.39 -3.96 -39.49
N ALA A 94 -22.51 -3.23 -39.42
CA ALA A 94 -22.83 -2.37 -38.27
C ALA A 94 -22.93 -3.15 -36.94
N GLN A 95 -23.51 -4.35 -36.97
CA GLN A 95 -23.58 -5.21 -35.78
C GLN A 95 -22.19 -5.71 -35.34
N ALA A 96 -21.33 -6.06 -36.29
CA ALA A 96 -19.98 -6.52 -36.01
C ALA A 96 -19.10 -5.37 -35.48
N GLU A 97 -19.23 -4.16 -36.03
CA GLU A 97 -18.54 -2.94 -35.56
C GLU A 97 -18.93 -2.63 -34.12
N LEU A 98 -20.22 -2.62 -33.80
CA LEU A 98 -20.70 -2.41 -32.43
C LEU A 98 -20.14 -3.46 -31.45
N LYS A 99 -19.91 -4.69 -31.93
CA LYS A 99 -19.31 -5.73 -31.10
C LYS A 99 -17.80 -5.52 -30.91
N VAL A 100 -17.09 -5.05 -31.94
CA VAL A 100 -15.68 -4.64 -31.83
C VAL A 100 -15.55 -3.52 -30.80
N ASP A 101 -16.38 -2.47 -30.89
CA ASP A 101 -16.33 -1.33 -29.96
C ASP A 101 -16.54 -1.76 -28.51
N GLN A 102 -17.48 -2.68 -28.25
CA GLN A 102 -17.67 -3.26 -26.92
C GLN A 102 -16.44 -4.01 -26.42
N ILE A 103 -15.88 -4.89 -27.26
CA ILE A 103 -14.69 -5.67 -26.88
C ILE A 103 -13.51 -4.73 -26.65
N HIS A 104 -13.37 -3.68 -27.45
CA HIS A 104 -12.32 -2.68 -27.32
C HIS A 104 -12.41 -1.95 -25.97
N ALA A 105 -13.61 -1.50 -25.58
CA ALA A 105 -13.83 -0.88 -24.28
C ALA A 105 -13.52 -1.83 -23.12
N ASP A 106 -13.89 -3.12 -23.23
CA ASP A 106 -13.56 -4.14 -22.23
C ASP A 106 -12.04 -4.36 -22.13
N ILE A 107 -11.31 -4.34 -23.25
CA ILE A 107 -9.84 -4.43 -23.29
C ILE A 107 -9.22 -3.23 -22.58
N GLU A 108 -9.65 -2.00 -22.88
CA GLU A 108 -9.16 -0.78 -22.23
C GLU A 108 -9.35 -0.85 -20.71
N GLN A 109 -10.51 -1.33 -20.26
CA GLN A 109 -10.79 -1.51 -18.83
C GLN A 109 -9.82 -2.52 -18.20
N LEU A 110 -9.56 -3.66 -18.86
CA LEU A 110 -8.61 -4.66 -18.34
C LEU A 110 -7.17 -4.14 -18.34
N VAL A 111 -6.77 -3.35 -19.33
CA VAL A 111 -5.42 -2.72 -19.35
C VAL A 111 -5.26 -1.80 -18.14
N ALA A 112 -6.23 -0.94 -17.88
CA ALA A 112 -6.16 -0.03 -16.75
C ALA A 112 -6.22 -0.78 -15.39
N GLU A 113 -6.98 -1.89 -15.31
CA GLU A 113 -6.94 -2.79 -14.16
C GLU A 113 -5.56 -3.45 -13.97
N GLU A 114 -4.92 -3.91 -15.05
CA GLU A 114 -3.56 -4.48 -14.99
C GLU A 114 -2.55 -3.45 -14.47
N GLU A 115 -2.62 -2.21 -14.94
CA GLU A 115 -1.75 -1.13 -14.47
C GLU A 115 -1.94 -0.84 -12.98
N ALA A 116 -3.19 -0.80 -12.52
CA ALA A 116 -3.51 -0.61 -11.11
C ALA A 116 -2.94 -1.75 -10.24
N LEU A 117 -3.14 -3.00 -10.66
CA LEU A 117 -2.62 -4.19 -9.97
C LEU A 117 -1.08 -4.23 -9.95
N LEU A 118 -0.42 -3.76 -11.02
CA LEU A 118 1.04 -3.67 -11.06
C LEU A 118 1.57 -2.59 -10.11
N SER A 119 0.88 -1.46 -10.01
CA SER A 119 1.21 -0.41 -9.03
C SER A 119 1.03 -0.91 -7.58
N GLU A 120 -0.06 -1.63 -7.32
CA GLU A 120 -0.32 -2.31 -6.05
C GLU A 120 0.82 -3.31 -5.73
N LEU A 121 1.22 -4.13 -6.71
CA LEU A 121 2.30 -5.10 -6.56
C LEU A 121 3.62 -4.46 -6.13
N GLU A 122 3.99 -3.34 -6.74
CA GLU A 122 5.23 -2.64 -6.39
C GLU A 122 5.16 -2.04 -4.98
N THR A 123 3.99 -1.57 -4.56
CA THR A 123 3.79 -1.05 -3.20
C THR A 123 3.86 -2.15 -2.16
N VAL A 124 3.20 -3.28 -2.40
CA VAL A 124 3.21 -4.45 -1.53
C VAL A 124 4.62 -5.05 -1.42
N LYS A 125 5.38 -5.09 -2.52
CA LYS A 125 6.81 -5.49 -2.48
C LYS A 125 7.65 -4.58 -1.60
N ARG A 126 7.41 -3.26 -1.61
CA ARG A 126 8.10 -2.32 -0.72
C ARG A 126 7.74 -2.59 0.75
N GLN A 127 6.46 -2.76 1.05
CA GLN A 127 6.00 -3.10 2.41
C GLN A 127 6.59 -4.44 2.89
N LEU A 128 6.65 -5.46 2.03
CA LEU A 128 7.26 -6.75 2.39
C LEU A 128 8.74 -6.63 2.73
N ARG A 129 9.49 -5.74 2.07
CA ARG A 129 10.89 -5.47 2.43
C ARG A 129 11.00 -4.84 3.82
N ILE A 130 10.04 -4.00 4.21
CA ILE A 130 9.99 -3.42 5.54
C ILE A 130 9.72 -4.52 6.57
N ILE A 131 8.72 -5.38 6.34
CA ILE A 131 8.41 -6.51 7.23
C ILE A 131 9.63 -7.41 7.44
N LYS A 132 10.37 -7.72 6.37
CA LYS A 132 11.62 -8.50 6.44
C LYS A 132 12.78 -7.82 7.17
N ALA A 133 12.78 -6.49 7.21
CA ALA A 133 13.82 -5.71 7.86
C ALA A 133 13.49 -5.40 9.33
N GLN A 134 12.24 -5.62 9.75
CA GLN A 134 11.88 -5.50 11.16
C GLN A 134 12.56 -6.64 11.94
N PRO A 135 13.18 -6.34 13.10
CA PRO A 135 13.65 -7.38 13.99
C PRO A 135 12.44 -8.25 14.37
N GLU A 136 12.63 -9.57 14.38
CA GLU A 136 11.64 -10.47 14.96
C GLU A 136 11.45 -10.05 16.43
N TYR A 137 10.34 -9.38 16.73
CA TYR A 137 9.94 -9.15 18.11
C TYR A 137 9.57 -10.52 18.67
N THR A 138 10.50 -11.11 19.41
CA THR A 138 10.21 -12.30 20.20
C THR A 138 9.08 -11.96 21.17
N GLU A 139 7.98 -12.71 21.09
CA GLU A 139 6.84 -12.63 22.02
C GLU A 139 7.17 -13.21 23.41
N ASP A 140 8.39 -13.73 23.59
CA ASP A 140 8.90 -14.19 24.87
C ASP A 140 9.23 -12.98 25.75
N ALA A 141 8.32 -12.71 26.70
CA ALA A 141 8.45 -11.64 27.67
C ALA A 141 9.76 -11.73 28.47
N ASP A 142 10.30 -12.95 28.67
CA ASP A 142 11.54 -13.15 29.41
C ASP A 142 12.76 -12.76 28.55
N LEU A 143 12.75 -13.05 27.25
CA LEU A 143 13.81 -12.61 26.34
C LEU A 143 13.79 -11.08 26.16
N LEU A 144 12.60 -10.49 26.08
CA LEU A 144 12.43 -9.04 25.99
C LEU A 144 12.93 -8.34 27.26
N LEU A 145 12.58 -8.88 28.44
CA LEU A 145 13.06 -8.37 29.72
C LEU A 145 14.60 -8.43 29.80
N ALA A 146 15.21 -9.56 29.42
CA ALA A 146 16.66 -9.71 29.42
C ALA A 146 17.35 -8.73 28.46
N GLN A 147 16.76 -8.47 27.27
CA GLN A 147 17.28 -7.47 26.33
C GLN A 147 17.19 -6.05 26.89
N LEU A 148 16.09 -5.71 27.57
CA LEU A 148 15.91 -4.42 28.23
C LEU A 148 16.89 -4.22 29.38
N GLU A 149 17.12 -5.25 30.20
CA GLU A 149 18.09 -5.22 31.29
C GLU A 149 19.53 -5.04 30.79
N MET A 150 19.89 -5.66 29.66
CA MET A 150 21.20 -5.45 29.02
C MET A 150 21.34 -4.03 28.46
N ALA A 151 20.29 -3.50 27.82
CA ALA A 151 20.32 -2.17 27.20
C ALA A 151 20.27 -1.03 28.23
N ALA A 152 19.54 -1.21 29.33
CA ALA A 152 19.46 -0.25 30.42
C ALA A 152 20.75 -0.19 31.27
N GLY A 153 21.61 -1.21 31.14
CA GLY A 153 22.73 -1.44 32.06
C GLY A 153 22.20 -1.94 33.40
N LYS A 154 22.85 -2.95 33.98
CA LYS A 154 22.48 -3.44 35.32
C LYS A 154 22.52 -2.29 36.31
N VAL A 155 21.47 -2.17 37.14
CA VAL A 155 21.49 -1.30 38.32
C VAL A 155 22.68 -1.72 39.17
N ASP A 156 23.60 -0.80 39.41
CA ASP A 156 24.82 -1.07 40.16
C ASP A 156 24.51 -1.25 41.66
N GLU A 157 24.24 -2.48 42.07
CA GLU A 157 23.96 -2.84 43.47
C GLU A 157 25.21 -2.81 44.37
N THR A 158 26.38 -2.49 43.83
CA THR A 158 27.64 -2.51 44.58
C THR A 158 27.58 -1.51 45.74
N GLU A 159 26.98 -0.34 45.54
CA GLU A 159 26.86 0.69 46.59
C GLU A 159 25.94 0.25 47.75
N GLU A 160 24.87 -0.51 47.47
CA GLU A 160 23.99 -1.03 48.51
C GLU A 160 24.65 -2.13 49.35
N LYS A 161 25.45 -2.99 48.70
CA LYS A 161 26.22 -4.04 49.38
C LYS A 161 27.28 -3.47 50.31
N PHE A 162 27.98 -2.41 49.87
CA PHE A 162 28.93 -1.70 50.74
C PHE A 162 28.24 -1.06 51.95
N LYS A 163 27.08 -0.42 51.78
CA LYS A 163 26.32 0.17 52.90
C LYS A 163 25.82 -0.88 53.88
N GLN A 164 25.42 -2.06 53.40
CA GLN A 164 25.02 -3.19 54.24
C GLN A 164 26.20 -3.74 55.04
N GLU A 165 27.36 -3.96 54.41
CA GLU A 165 28.57 -4.40 55.12
C GLU A 165 29.04 -3.37 56.16
N GLU A 166 29.01 -2.08 55.83
CA GLU A 166 29.35 -1.02 56.79
C GLU A 166 28.38 -0.99 57.99
N ALA A 167 27.08 -1.18 57.73
CA ALA A 167 26.07 -1.27 58.77
C ALA A 167 26.27 -2.51 59.65
N GLU A 168 26.61 -3.67 59.07
CA GLU A 168 26.92 -4.89 59.81
C GLU A 168 28.16 -4.72 60.68
N ILE A 169 29.24 -4.13 60.15
CA ILE A 169 30.46 -3.84 60.91
C ILE A 169 30.17 -2.85 62.05
N ALA A 170 29.34 -1.84 61.81
CA ALA A 170 28.92 -0.90 62.84
C ALA A 170 28.09 -1.60 63.93
N LEU A 171 27.19 -2.50 63.56
CA LEU A 171 26.39 -3.29 64.50
C LEU A 171 27.25 -4.28 65.29
N GLU A 172 28.23 -4.94 64.67
CA GLU A 172 29.17 -5.82 65.36
C GLU A 172 30.05 -5.06 66.36
N ARG A 173 30.54 -3.87 65.98
CA ARG A 173 31.28 -2.99 66.91
C ARG A 173 30.40 -2.56 68.08
N LEU A 174 29.15 -2.19 67.81
CA LEU A 174 28.20 -1.81 68.86
C LEU A 174 27.86 -2.99 69.78
N LYS A 175 27.66 -4.19 69.23
CA LYS A 175 27.47 -5.43 70.02
C LYS A 175 28.69 -5.72 70.91
N LYS A 176 29.89 -5.50 70.40
CA LYS A 176 31.15 -5.69 71.13
C LYS A 176 31.35 -4.66 72.25
N GLU A 177 31.00 -3.39 72.02
CA GLU A 177 31.02 -2.34 73.06
C GLU A 177 29.96 -2.56 74.14
N MET A 178 28.79 -3.09 73.76
CA MET A 178 27.68 -3.32 74.68
C MET A 178 27.79 -4.67 75.43
N GLY A 179 28.88 -5.42 75.23
CA GLY A 179 29.16 -6.67 75.94
C GLY A 179 28.20 -7.82 75.60
N LEU A 180 27.48 -7.73 74.49
CA LEU A 180 26.54 -8.74 74.00
C LEU A 180 27.23 -9.67 72.99
N SER A 181 28.36 -10.26 73.39
CA SER A 181 28.83 -11.48 72.71
C SER A 181 27.95 -12.62 73.20
N ASP A 182 27.20 -13.23 72.29
CA ASP A 182 26.41 -14.43 72.56
C ASP A 182 27.26 -15.42 73.36
N SER A 183 26.86 -15.62 74.62
CA SER A 183 27.32 -16.74 75.42
C SER A 183 26.69 -17.98 74.80
N GLU A 184 27.50 -19.02 74.57
CA GLU A 184 27.15 -20.31 73.94
C GLU A 184 25.75 -20.86 74.26
#